data_AF-A0A3D0V7N8-F1
#
_entry.id   AF-A0A3D0V7N8-F1
#
_cell.length_a   1.000
_cell.length_b   1.000
_cell.length_c   1.000
_cell.angle_alpha   90.00
_cell.angle_beta   90.00
_cell.angle_gamma   90.00
#
_symmetry.space_group_name_H-M   'P 1'
#
loop_
_entity.id
_entity.type
_entity.pdbx_description
1 polymer ?
#
loop_
_entity_poly.entity_id
_entity_poly.type
_entity_poly.pdbx_seq_one_letter_code
_entity_poly.pdbx_strand_id
1 'polypeptide(L)'
;MLFEHYSKNKKVLLLVSVTILMLGIFTFFSSPVIFQEGNPWPQIKGISQLTFGGADIVKLSDSDNRYLTRNQNGPMVIEVFMKDRGYEYTDQMGSGYFYKSSDSTIVLTRRQYSRFYVIWTITENSNDADNNLWTTTTNDEGVTYQYPKELLAKYISVVDWPPIVKIETGTYSCKTTPQEMGSISDITSQRLVDDRTYCVNVKHEGAAGSVYSSYTYTTTKSDDLVKVSFTLQYPNCINYDEAQSKTCINERETFDLDSTIDRIVQTIK
;
A
#
# COMPACT_ATOMS: atom_id res chain seq x y z
N MET A 1 18.11 -10.97 64.10
CA MET A 1 18.38 -11.02 62.64
C MET A 1 17.22 -11.54 61.78
N LEU A 2 16.18 -12.19 62.31
CA LEU A 2 15.05 -12.70 61.50
C LEU A 2 14.06 -11.61 61.02
N PHE A 3 13.93 -10.49 61.75
CA PHE A 3 13.01 -9.40 61.39
C PHE A 3 13.48 -8.51 60.25
N GLU A 4 14.80 -8.31 60.08
CA GLU A 4 15.35 -7.54 58.96
C GLU A 4 15.21 -8.27 57.62
N HIS A 5 15.35 -9.60 57.61
CA HIS A 5 15.21 -10.40 56.40
C HIS A 5 13.75 -10.45 55.90
N TYR A 6 12.79 -10.53 56.83
CA TYR A 6 11.35 -10.53 56.55
C TYR A 6 10.86 -9.19 55.94
N SER A 7 11.40 -8.06 56.41
CA SER A 7 11.09 -6.71 55.90
C SER A 7 11.62 -6.47 54.48
N LYS A 8 12.84 -6.95 54.19
CA LYS A 8 13.48 -6.79 52.88
C LYS A 8 12.70 -7.49 51.77
N ASN A 9 12.20 -8.69 52.03
CA ASN A 9 11.42 -9.48 51.07
C ASN A 9 10.05 -8.85 50.77
N LYS A 10 9.39 -8.23 51.76
CA LYS A 10 8.14 -7.47 51.52
C LYS A 10 8.35 -6.23 50.65
N LYS A 11 9.45 -5.48 50.86
CA LYS A 11 9.78 -4.31 50.03
C LYS A 11 10.10 -4.72 48.59
N VAL A 12 10.83 -5.81 48.40
CA VAL A 12 11.11 -6.37 47.06
C VAL A 12 9.83 -6.85 46.38
N LEU A 13 8.97 -7.59 47.08
CA LEU A 13 7.68 -8.06 46.54
C LEU A 13 6.79 -6.88 46.12
N LEU A 14 6.75 -5.81 46.93
CA LEU A 14 5.99 -4.61 46.63
C LEU A 14 6.55 -3.86 45.42
N LEU A 15 7.88 -3.76 45.30
CA LEU A 15 8.54 -3.19 44.11
C LEU A 15 8.23 -3.99 42.84
N VAL A 16 8.33 -5.31 42.89
CA VAL A 16 7.99 -6.19 41.74
C VAL A 16 6.53 -6.05 41.35
N SER A 17 5.61 -6.03 42.33
CA SER A 17 4.17 -5.85 42.09
C SER A 17 3.87 -4.50 41.43
N VAL A 18 4.45 -3.40 41.94
CA VAL A 18 4.31 -2.06 41.35
C VAL A 18 4.88 -2.02 39.93
N THR A 19 5.99 -2.70 39.67
CA THR A 19 6.60 -2.77 38.33
C THR A 19 5.69 -3.51 37.36
N ILE A 20 5.11 -4.64 37.77
CA ILE A 20 4.13 -5.39 36.97
C ILE A 20 2.87 -4.55 36.71
N LEU A 21 2.39 -3.82 37.73
CA LEU A 21 1.24 -2.94 37.59
C LEU A 21 1.51 -1.82 36.58
N MET A 22 2.68 -1.18 36.66
CA MET A 22 3.10 -0.12 35.72
C MET A 22 3.25 -0.65 34.29
N LEU A 23 3.84 -1.84 34.12
CA LEU A 23 3.91 -2.54 32.84
C LEU A 23 2.51 -2.86 32.30
N GLY A 24 1.62 -3.38 33.14
CA GLY A 24 0.24 -3.68 32.78
C GLY A 24 -0.53 -2.43 32.31
N ILE A 25 -0.44 -1.34 33.08
CA ILE A 25 -1.03 -0.05 32.73
C ILE A 25 -0.45 0.48 31.41
N PHE A 26 0.87 0.44 31.23
CA PHE A 26 1.52 0.87 30.00
C PHE A 26 1.08 0.04 28.79
N THR A 27 0.99 -1.29 28.93
CA THR A 27 0.50 -2.18 27.88
C THR A 27 -0.98 -1.95 27.57
N PHE A 28 -1.81 -1.63 28.57
CA PHE A 28 -3.22 -1.33 28.38
C PHE A 28 -3.41 -0.06 27.55
N PHE A 29 -2.71 1.02 27.91
CA PHE A 29 -2.77 2.28 27.17
C PHE A 29 -2.13 2.21 25.78
N SER A 30 -1.08 1.39 25.61
CA SER A 30 -0.38 1.23 24.34
C SER A 30 -0.93 0.10 23.48
N SER A 31 -1.89 -0.69 23.98
CA SER A 31 -2.48 -1.85 23.30
C SER A 31 -2.98 -1.51 21.88
N PRO A 32 -3.72 -0.40 21.66
CA PRO A 32 -4.17 -0.05 20.30
C PRO A 32 -3.04 0.15 19.30
N VAL A 33 -1.87 0.58 19.77
CA VAL A 33 -0.68 0.83 18.94
C VAL A 33 0.13 -0.45 18.74
N ILE A 34 0.34 -1.23 19.81
CA ILE A 34 1.15 -2.47 19.78
C ILE A 34 0.46 -3.56 18.94
N PHE A 35 -0.86 -3.66 19.02
CA PHE A 35 -1.66 -4.67 18.32
C PHE A 35 -2.30 -4.14 17.04
N GLN A 36 -1.86 -2.97 16.55
CA GLN A 36 -2.39 -2.38 15.31
C GLN A 36 -2.27 -3.34 14.12
N GLU A 37 -1.20 -4.15 14.08
CA GLU A 37 -0.95 -5.17 13.06
C GLU A 37 -1.32 -6.60 13.47
N GLY A 38 -2.13 -6.77 14.52
CA GLY A 38 -2.49 -8.09 15.06
C GLY A 38 -1.44 -8.63 16.03
N ASN A 39 -1.02 -9.89 15.85
CA ASN A 39 0.00 -10.50 16.71
C ASN A 39 1.38 -9.84 16.47
N PRO A 40 1.99 -9.18 17.47
CA PRO A 40 3.26 -8.46 17.29
C PRO A 40 4.50 -9.36 17.38
N TRP A 41 4.35 -10.62 17.81
CA TRP A 41 5.48 -11.53 18.03
C TRP A 41 6.35 -11.77 16.80
N PRO A 42 5.80 -11.99 15.59
CA PRO A 42 6.59 -12.12 14.37
C PRO A 42 7.51 -10.90 14.13
N GLN A 43 6.98 -9.69 14.29
CA GLN A 43 7.70 -8.45 14.08
C GLN A 43 8.78 -8.25 15.16
N ILE A 44 8.46 -8.48 16.43
CA ILE A 44 9.44 -8.39 17.53
C ILE A 44 10.59 -9.39 17.32
N LYS A 45 10.27 -10.64 16.96
CA LYS A 45 11.26 -11.67 16.65
C LYS A 45 12.14 -11.25 15.47
N GLY A 46 11.52 -10.74 14.40
CA GLY A 46 12.23 -10.24 13.22
C GLY A 46 13.16 -9.07 13.54
N ILE A 47 12.68 -8.09 14.31
CA ILE A 47 13.50 -6.96 14.77
C ILE A 47 14.68 -7.44 15.60
N SER A 48 14.47 -8.37 16.52
CA SER A 48 15.55 -8.94 17.34
C SER A 48 16.62 -9.60 16.47
N GLN A 49 16.21 -10.39 15.47
CA GLN A 49 17.12 -11.04 14.53
C GLN A 49 17.87 -10.03 13.64
N LEU A 50 17.20 -8.99 13.15
CA LEU A 50 17.84 -7.93 12.37
C LEU A 50 18.81 -7.10 13.23
N THR A 51 18.50 -6.86 14.50
CA THR A 51 19.28 -5.96 15.37
C THR A 51 20.47 -6.67 16.00
N PHE A 52 20.23 -7.86 16.55
CA PHE A 52 21.19 -8.59 17.37
C PHE A 52 21.69 -9.89 16.71
N GLY A 53 20.94 -10.43 15.75
CA GLY A 53 21.26 -11.70 15.09
C GLY A 53 22.13 -11.57 13.84
N GLY A 54 22.45 -10.36 13.39
CA GLY A 54 23.28 -10.12 12.20
C GLY A 54 22.59 -10.44 10.86
N ALA A 55 21.29 -10.72 10.87
CA ALA A 55 20.52 -10.91 9.64
C ALA A 55 20.22 -9.56 8.96
N ASP A 56 20.23 -9.54 7.63
CA ASP A 56 19.85 -8.36 6.84
C ASP A 56 18.38 -8.39 6.38
N ILE A 57 17.81 -9.60 6.26
CA ILE A 57 16.42 -9.86 5.92
C ILE A 57 15.87 -11.02 6.75
N VAL A 58 14.62 -10.91 7.19
CA VAL A 58 13.93 -11.93 7.98
C VAL A 58 12.53 -12.18 7.44
N LYS A 59 12.15 -13.44 7.25
CA LYS A 59 10.76 -13.82 6.96
C LYS A 59 9.92 -13.72 8.23
N LEU A 60 8.81 -12.99 8.19
CA LEU A 60 7.96 -12.73 9.35
C LEU A 60 6.99 -13.88 9.63
N SER A 61 6.36 -14.43 8.60
CA SER A 61 5.45 -15.57 8.71
C SER A 61 5.65 -16.51 7.53
N ASP A 62 5.51 -17.81 7.76
CA ASP A 62 5.62 -18.81 6.72
C ASP A 62 4.46 -18.77 5.71
N SER A 63 3.29 -18.27 6.13
CA SER A 63 2.06 -18.23 5.33
C SER A 63 1.92 -17.01 4.41
N ASP A 64 2.56 -15.89 4.74
CA ASP A 64 2.16 -14.58 4.18
C ASP A 64 3.18 -13.94 3.24
N ASN A 65 4.26 -14.64 2.88
CA ASN A 65 5.34 -14.11 2.01
C ASN A 65 5.83 -12.70 2.41
N ARG A 66 5.80 -12.41 3.72
CA ARG A 66 6.20 -11.14 4.30
C ARG A 66 7.62 -11.22 4.85
N TYR A 67 8.41 -10.20 4.54
CA TYR A 67 9.79 -10.09 4.94
C TYR A 67 10.03 -8.74 5.61
N LEU A 68 11.02 -8.69 6.50
CA LEU A 68 11.42 -7.51 7.23
C LEU A 68 12.88 -7.21 6.92
N THR A 69 13.18 -5.97 6.59
CA THR A 69 14.55 -5.46 6.46
C THR A 69 14.72 -4.20 7.30
N ARG A 70 15.97 -3.79 7.50
CA ARG A 70 16.27 -2.43 7.94
C ARG A 70 15.89 -1.43 6.84
N ASN A 71 15.54 -0.20 7.23
CA ASN A 71 15.10 0.83 6.30
C ASN A 71 16.26 1.38 5.44
N GLN A 72 17.44 1.62 6.06
CA GLN A 72 18.56 2.29 5.40
C GLN A 72 19.14 1.54 4.20
N ASN A 73 19.18 0.21 4.23
CA ASN A 73 19.70 -0.65 3.16
C ASN A 73 18.65 -1.64 2.62
N GLY A 74 17.38 -1.48 3.00
CA GLY A 74 16.31 -2.43 2.66
C GLY A 74 16.17 -2.72 1.16
N PRO A 75 16.12 -1.71 0.28
CA PRO A 75 16.03 -1.92 -1.16
C PRO A 75 17.21 -2.72 -1.75
N MET A 76 18.43 -2.47 -1.29
CA MET A 76 19.60 -3.24 -1.74
C MET A 76 19.53 -4.70 -1.27
N VAL A 77 19.13 -4.92 -0.01
CA VAL A 77 19.01 -6.25 0.56
C VAL A 77 17.94 -7.07 -0.16
N ILE A 78 16.78 -6.47 -0.46
CA ILE A 78 15.71 -7.17 -1.17
C ILE A 78 16.12 -7.45 -2.62
N GLU A 79 16.83 -6.55 -3.29
CA GLU A 79 17.32 -6.76 -4.65
C GLU A 79 18.28 -7.95 -4.73
N VAL A 80 19.26 -8.02 -3.83
CA VAL A 80 20.18 -9.18 -3.72
C VAL A 80 19.41 -10.46 -3.44
N PHE A 81 18.47 -10.40 -2.50
CA PHE A 81 17.62 -11.54 -2.14
C PHE A 81 16.78 -12.08 -3.30
N MET A 82 16.28 -11.19 -4.17
CA MET A 82 15.54 -11.59 -5.38
C MET A 82 16.46 -12.11 -6.48
N LYS A 83 17.64 -11.50 -6.64
CA LYS A 83 18.65 -11.95 -7.59
C LYS A 83 19.13 -13.37 -7.30
N ASP A 84 19.35 -13.69 -6.02
CA ASP A 84 19.72 -15.05 -5.57
C ASP A 84 18.62 -16.08 -5.88
N ARG A 85 17.39 -15.63 -6.13
CA ARG A 85 16.24 -16.45 -6.53
C ARG A 85 15.99 -16.47 -8.05
N GLY A 86 16.90 -15.90 -8.85
CA GLY A 86 16.81 -15.89 -10.31
C GLY A 86 15.91 -14.79 -10.88
N TYR A 87 15.60 -13.77 -10.09
CA TYR A 87 14.79 -12.63 -10.51
C TYR A 87 15.65 -11.38 -10.70
N GLU A 88 15.51 -10.74 -11.85
CA GLU A 88 16.14 -9.46 -12.17
C GLU A 88 15.17 -8.32 -11.91
N TYR A 89 15.66 -7.26 -11.26
CA TYR A 89 14.91 -6.04 -11.05
C TYR A 89 14.63 -5.37 -12.39
N THR A 90 13.37 -4.99 -12.63
CA THR A 90 12.97 -4.34 -13.89
C THR A 90 12.59 -2.89 -13.69
N ASP A 91 11.78 -2.60 -12.68
CA ASP A 91 11.20 -1.26 -12.50
C ASP A 91 10.63 -1.07 -11.08
N GLN A 92 10.40 0.19 -10.69
CA GLN A 92 9.73 0.55 -9.45
C GLN A 92 8.65 1.60 -9.72
N MET A 93 7.44 1.35 -9.21
CA MET A 93 6.32 2.28 -9.28
C MET A 93 5.77 2.49 -7.86
N GLY A 94 6.03 3.68 -7.31
CA GLY A 94 5.66 4.01 -5.94
C GLY A 94 6.25 3.03 -4.91
N SER A 95 5.37 2.25 -4.28
CA SER A 95 5.75 1.19 -3.32
C SER A 95 5.97 -0.18 -3.96
N GLY A 96 5.61 -0.38 -5.24
CA GLY A 96 5.76 -1.64 -5.96
C GLY A 96 7.12 -1.74 -6.65
N TYR A 97 7.80 -2.87 -6.46
CA TYR A 97 9.06 -3.23 -7.08
C TYR A 97 8.84 -4.45 -7.97
N PHE A 98 9.11 -4.31 -9.26
CA PHE A 98 8.85 -5.33 -10.26
C PHE A 98 10.13 -6.10 -10.55
N TYR A 99 9.99 -7.43 -10.57
CA TYR A 99 11.09 -8.32 -10.90
C TYR A 99 10.64 -9.39 -11.89
N LYS A 100 11.57 -9.82 -12.75
CA LYS A 100 11.31 -10.78 -13.82
C LYS A 100 12.35 -11.90 -13.82
N SER A 101 11.90 -13.12 -14.05
CA SER A 101 12.74 -14.28 -14.37
C SER A 101 12.46 -14.75 -15.82
N SER A 102 13.05 -15.86 -16.26
CA SER A 102 12.73 -16.47 -17.55
C SER A 102 11.22 -16.75 -17.72
N ASP A 103 10.56 -17.16 -16.63
CA ASP A 103 9.23 -17.78 -16.69
C ASP A 103 8.16 -17.04 -15.88
N SER A 104 8.53 -16.05 -15.06
CA SER A 104 7.59 -15.37 -14.17
C SER A 104 7.93 -13.89 -13.96
N THR A 105 6.90 -13.10 -13.68
CA THR A 105 7.03 -11.72 -13.18
C THR A 105 6.37 -11.65 -11.81
N ILE A 106 7.07 -11.05 -10.87
CA ILE A 106 6.62 -10.91 -9.48
C ILE A 106 6.70 -9.45 -9.07
N VAL A 107 5.80 -9.08 -8.15
CA VAL A 107 5.72 -7.73 -7.61
C VAL A 107 5.96 -7.80 -6.11
N LEU A 108 6.86 -6.94 -5.64
CA LEU A 108 7.18 -6.76 -4.25
C LEU A 108 6.62 -5.42 -3.78
N THR A 109 5.79 -5.43 -2.75
CA THR A 109 5.25 -4.19 -2.18
C THR A 109 6.05 -3.78 -0.96
N ARG A 110 6.58 -2.56 -0.96
CA ARG A 110 7.33 -1.93 0.12
C ARG A 110 6.41 -1.14 1.04
N ARG A 111 6.37 -1.52 2.32
CA ARG A 111 5.62 -0.79 3.35
C ARG A 111 6.54 -0.32 4.47
N GLN A 112 6.50 0.97 4.80
CA GLN A 112 7.18 1.49 5.97
C GLN A 112 6.51 0.97 7.24
N TYR A 113 7.26 0.26 8.10
CA TYR A 113 6.75 -0.26 9.38
C TYR A 113 7.09 0.66 10.55
N SER A 114 8.34 1.14 10.60
CA SER A 114 8.78 2.14 11.58
C SER A 114 9.91 2.97 10.96
N ARG A 115 10.44 3.96 11.68
CA ARG A 115 11.63 4.71 11.22
C ARG A 115 12.79 3.81 10.78
N PHE A 116 12.95 2.64 11.40
CA PHE A 116 14.11 1.78 11.25
C PHE A 116 13.86 0.53 10.39
N TYR A 117 12.60 0.15 10.15
CA TYR A 117 12.26 -1.12 9.54
C TYR A 117 11.20 -0.98 8.45
N VAL A 118 11.31 -1.82 7.44
CA VAL A 118 10.43 -1.88 6.27
C VAL A 118 9.96 -3.32 6.10
N ILE A 119 8.68 -3.48 5.78
CA ILE A 119 8.08 -4.76 5.44
C ILE A 119 7.98 -4.84 3.92
N TRP A 120 8.36 -6.01 3.40
CA TRP A 120 8.24 -6.37 2.00
C TRP A 120 7.23 -7.51 1.89
N THR A 121 6.27 -7.38 0.99
CA THR A 121 5.34 -8.46 0.65
C THR A 121 5.67 -8.95 -0.75
N ILE A 122 5.97 -10.24 -0.89
CA ILE A 122 6.26 -10.85 -2.18
C ILE A 122 4.99 -11.55 -2.67
N THR A 123 4.40 -11.03 -3.74
CA THR A 123 3.27 -11.68 -4.41
C THR A 123 3.84 -12.49 -5.58
N GLU A 124 4.02 -13.79 -5.35
CA GLU A 124 4.36 -14.73 -6.42
C GLU A 124 3.07 -15.03 -7.19
N ASN A 125 3.01 -14.61 -8.45
CA ASN A 125 1.95 -15.07 -9.35
C ASN A 125 2.17 -16.56 -9.58
N SER A 126 1.44 -17.41 -8.85
CA SER A 126 1.46 -18.85 -9.08
C SER A 126 0.96 -19.13 -10.49
N ASN A 127 1.87 -19.58 -11.36
CA ASN A 127 1.67 -20.22 -12.66
C ASN A 127 0.22 -20.23 -13.16
N ASP A 128 -0.21 -19.12 -13.75
CA ASP A 128 -1.19 -19.18 -14.82
C ASP A 128 -0.53 -18.56 -16.03
N ALA A 129 -0.06 -19.44 -16.91
CA ALA A 129 0.66 -19.12 -18.12
C ALA A 129 -0.33 -18.58 -19.18
N ASP A 130 -0.95 -17.43 -18.91
CA ASP A 130 -1.59 -16.57 -19.94
C ASP A 130 -2.06 -15.19 -19.39
N ASN A 131 -1.26 -14.38 -18.70
CA ASN A 131 -1.77 -13.11 -18.15
C ASN A 131 -0.84 -11.92 -18.28
N ASN A 132 -0.74 -11.37 -19.51
CA ASN A 132 -0.61 -9.92 -19.62
C ASN A 132 -1.94 -9.32 -19.13
N LEU A 133 -2.04 -9.01 -17.82
CA LEU A 133 -3.23 -8.35 -17.23
C LEU A 133 -3.60 -7.08 -17.99
N TRP A 134 -2.63 -6.49 -18.69
CA TRP A 134 -2.81 -5.33 -19.54
C TRP A 134 -3.24 -5.75 -20.94
N THR A 135 -4.38 -5.23 -21.37
CA THR A 135 -4.90 -5.40 -22.72
C THR A 135 -4.90 -4.07 -23.46
N THR A 136 -4.77 -4.12 -24.78
CA THR A 136 -4.91 -2.95 -25.65
C THR A 136 -6.37 -2.76 -26.06
N THR A 137 -6.81 -1.51 -26.11
CA THR A 137 -8.11 -1.13 -26.68
C THR A 137 -7.98 0.16 -27.49
N THR A 138 -8.96 0.40 -28.35
CA THR A 138 -9.14 1.64 -29.09
C THR A 138 -10.56 2.13 -28.80
N ASN A 139 -10.70 3.36 -28.31
CA ASN A 139 -12.01 3.93 -28.00
C ASN A 139 -12.68 4.52 -29.26
N ASP A 140 -13.91 5.02 -29.10
CA ASP A 140 -14.68 5.63 -30.18
C ASP A 140 -14.04 6.90 -30.77
N GLU A 141 -13.13 7.55 -30.03
CA GLU A 141 -12.34 8.70 -30.47
C GLU A 141 -11.08 8.29 -31.26
N GLY A 142 -10.85 6.98 -31.46
CA GLY A 142 -9.71 6.43 -32.19
C GLY A 142 -8.41 6.36 -31.37
N VAL A 143 -8.46 6.69 -30.07
CA VAL A 143 -7.31 6.68 -29.16
C VAL A 143 -7.00 5.25 -28.74
N THR A 144 -5.76 4.81 -28.98
CA THR A 144 -5.30 3.46 -28.63
C THR A 144 -4.43 3.49 -27.38
N TYR A 145 -4.75 2.66 -26.39
CA TYR A 145 -4.01 2.59 -25.12
C TYR A 145 -4.11 1.19 -24.49
N GLN A 146 -3.28 0.94 -23.49
CA GLN A 146 -3.32 -0.27 -22.67
C GLN A 146 -3.91 0.02 -21.29
N TYR A 147 -4.63 -0.95 -20.74
CA TYR A 147 -5.18 -0.88 -19.39
C TYR A 147 -5.27 -2.28 -18.77
N PRO A 148 -5.19 -2.41 -17.43
CA PRO A 148 -5.34 -3.69 -16.76
C PRO A 148 -6.81 -4.14 -16.80
N LYS A 149 -7.11 -5.36 -17.26
CA LYS A 149 -8.47 -5.92 -17.27
C LYS A 149 -9.11 -5.93 -15.88
N GLU A 150 -8.29 -6.19 -14.86
CA GLU A 150 -8.67 -6.23 -13.46
C GLU A 150 -7.66 -5.44 -12.64
N LEU A 151 -8.11 -4.80 -11.55
CA LEU A 151 -7.21 -4.18 -10.59
C LEU A 151 -6.68 -5.25 -9.63
N LEU A 152 -5.41 -5.16 -9.25
CA LEU A 152 -4.80 -6.04 -8.24
C LEU A 152 -5.24 -5.63 -6.82
N ALA A 153 -6.55 -5.59 -6.59
CA ALA A 153 -7.19 -5.20 -5.35
C ALA A 153 -8.34 -6.15 -5.04
N LYS A 154 -8.51 -6.52 -3.77
CA LYS A 154 -9.55 -7.45 -3.32
C LYS A 154 -10.86 -6.74 -2.98
N TYR A 155 -10.77 -5.54 -2.45
CA TYR A 155 -11.90 -4.74 -1.97
C TYR A 155 -12.22 -3.57 -2.89
N ILE A 156 -11.39 -3.26 -3.88
CA ILE A 156 -11.63 -2.18 -4.83
C ILE A 156 -12.04 -2.78 -6.17
N SER A 157 -13.25 -2.45 -6.62
CA SER A 157 -13.81 -2.99 -7.86
C SER A 157 -13.94 -1.90 -8.92
N VAL A 158 -13.73 -2.28 -10.17
CA VAL A 158 -14.02 -1.41 -11.32
C VAL A 158 -15.52 -1.42 -11.63
N VAL A 159 -16.06 -0.27 -12.03
CA VAL A 159 -17.48 -0.10 -12.42
C VAL A 159 -17.55 0.35 -13.87
N ASP A 160 -16.97 1.51 -14.16
CA ASP A 160 -16.85 2.02 -15.54
C ASP A 160 -15.42 1.77 -16.01
N TRP A 161 -15.23 0.70 -16.78
CA TRP A 161 -13.93 0.20 -17.21
C TRP A 161 -14.03 -0.57 -18.54
N PRO A 162 -13.11 -0.41 -19.52
CA PRO A 162 -11.88 0.39 -19.51
C PRO A 162 -12.10 1.88 -19.25
N PRO A 163 -11.07 2.60 -18.79
CA PRO A 163 -11.18 4.03 -18.58
C PRO A 163 -11.39 4.76 -19.90
N ILE A 164 -12.26 5.76 -19.91
CA ILE A 164 -12.49 6.61 -21.07
C ILE A 164 -11.33 7.59 -21.19
N VAL A 165 -10.57 7.49 -22.27
CA VAL A 165 -9.47 8.40 -22.60
C VAL A 165 -9.96 9.47 -23.59
N LYS A 166 -9.61 10.73 -23.37
CA LYS A 166 -9.85 11.83 -24.32
C LYS A 166 -8.60 12.66 -24.50
N ILE A 167 -8.37 13.12 -25.73
CA ILE A 167 -7.26 14.00 -26.09
C ILE A 167 -7.84 15.32 -26.58
N GLU A 168 -7.50 16.42 -25.93
CA GLU A 168 -7.97 17.76 -26.26
C GLU A 168 -6.78 18.71 -26.44
N THR A 169 -6.91 19.69 -27.34
CA THR A 169 -5.89 20.74 -27.48
C THR A 169 -6.06 21.81 -26.41
N GLY A 170 -5.00 22.18 -25.69
CA GLY A 170 -5.00 23.36 -24.83
C GLY A 170 -4.15 23.25 -23.58
N THR A 171 -4.04 24.36 -22.86
CA THR A 171 -3.35 24.43 -21.57
C THR A 171 -4.34 24.26 -20.43
N TYR A 172 -4.03 23.38 -19.48
CA TYR A 172 -4.85 23.17 -18.30
C TYR A 172 -4.11 23.60 -17.03
N SER A 173 -4.82 24.29 -16.14
CA SER A 173 -4.33 24.66 -14.81
C SER A 173 -5.19 23.99 -13.75
N CYS A 174 -4.58 23.21 -12.86
CA CYS A 174 -5.29 22.51 -11.80
C CYS A 174 -5.80 23.49 -10.74
N LYS A 175 -7.12 23.72 -10.71
CA LYS A 175 -7.76 24.51 -9.64
C LYS A 175 -8.08 23.58 -8.49
N THR A 176 -7.19 23.51 -7.50
CA THR A 176 -7.36 22.63 -6.35
C THR A 176 -8.51 23.10 -5.47
N THR A 177 -9.29 22.15 -4.97
CA THR A 177 -10.35 22.41 -4.00
C THR A 177 -9.73 22.75 -2.63
N PRO A 178 -10.10 23.88 -1.99
CA PRO A 178 -9.61 24.23 -0.65
C PRO A 178 -9.95 23.16 0.40
N GLN A 179 -8.99 22.82 1.26
CA GLN A 179 -9.15 21.82 2.32
C GLN A 179 -10.24 22.16 3.37
N GLU A 180 -10.63 23.43 3.46
CA GLU A 180 -11.61 23.92 4.45
C GLU A 180 -13.07 23.62 4.10
N MET A 181 -13.36 23.10 2.89
CA MET A 181 -14.70 22.64 2.53
C MET A 181 -14.84 21.15 2.85
N GLY A 182 -15.04 20.82 4.13
CA GLY A 182 -15.00 19.47 4.69
C GLY A 182 -16.12 18.49 4.29
N SER A 183 -16.83 18.69 3.17
CA SER A 183 -17.94 17.82 2.76
C SER A 183 -18.21 17.80 1.24
N ILE A 184 -17.25 18.16 0.40
CA ILE A 184 -17.54 18.23 -1.03
C ILE A 184 -17.50 16.81 -1.62
N SER A 185 -18.60 16.42 -2.25
CA SER A 185 -18.71 15.23 -3.08
C SER A 185 -17.88 15.32 -4.36
N ASP A 186 -17.09 16.37 -4.54
CA ASP A 186 -16.30 16.71 -5.74
C ASP A 186 -15.00 17.40 -5.29
N ILE A 187 -13.88 16.69 -5.41
CA ILE A 187 -12.58 17.12 -4.90
C ILE A 187 -11.59 17.13 -6.06
N THR A 188 -10.94 18.26 -6.27
CA THR A 188 -9.84 18.40 -7.23
C THR A 188 -8.52 18.58 -6.50
N SER A 189 -7.53 17.74 -6.82
CA SER A 189 -6.20 17.77 -6.21
C SER A 189 -5.12 17.61 -7.27
N GLN A 190 -3.95 18.22 -7.04
CA GLN A 190 -2.78 18.00 -7.87
C GLN A 190 -1.96 16.84 -7.30
N ARG A 191 -1.52 15.92 -8.16
CA ARG A 191 -0.68 14.77 -7.81
C ARG A 191 0.55 14.72 -8.71
N LEU A 192 1.66 14.24 -8.18
CA LEU A 192 2.92 14.05 -8.92
C LEU A 192 3.21 12.55 -8.96
N VAL A 193 3.37 11.99 -10.15
CA VAL A 193 3.67 10.57 -10.38
C VAL A 193 4.87 10.52 -11.32
N ASP A 194 6.02 10.08 -10.83
CA ASP A 194 7.28 9.98 -11.61
C ASP A 194 7.55 11.21 -12.50
N ASP A 195 7.57 12.39 -11.86
CA ASP A 195 7.77 13.71 -12.47
C ASP A 195 6.66 14.22 -13.42
N ARG A 196 5.56 13.48 -13.58
CA ARG A 196 4.37 13.92 -14.31
C ARG A 196 3.33 14.47 -13.36
N THR A 197 2.87 15.68 -13.66
CA THR A 197 1.84 16.34 -12.87
C THR A 197 0.46 15.97 -13.39
N TYR A 198 -0.38 15.49 -12.50
CA TYR A 198 -1.78 15.16 -12.74
C TYR A 198 -2.66 16.10 -11.95
N CYS A 199 -3.73 16.56 -12.57
CA CYS A 199 -4.88 17.09 -11.84
C CYS A 199 -5.94 16.01 -11.76
N VAL A 200 -6.29 15.62 -10.55
CA VAL A 200 -7.21 14.53 -10.26
C VAL A 200 -8.46 15.12 -9.66
N ASN A 201 -9.54 15.04 -10.42
CA ASN A 201 -10.89 15.31 -9.95
C ASN A 201 -11.54 13.99 -9.50
N VAL A 202 -12.13 13.96 -8.32
CA VAL A 202 -12.80 12.80 -7.75
C VAL A 202 -14.18 13.19 -7.28
N LYS A 203 -15.20 12.52 -7.81
CA LYS A 203 -16.59 12.68 -7.37
C LYS A 203 -17.04 11.47 -6.58
N HIS A 204 -17.60 11.68 -5.40
CA HIS A 204 -18.05 10.62 -4.50
C HIS A 204 -19.58 10.55 -4.44
N GLU A 205 -20.12 9.37 -4.72
CA GLU A 205 -21.53 9.06 -4.56
C GLU A 205 -21.69 7.91 -3.56
N GLY A 206 -22.37 8.21 -2.44
CA GLY A 206 -22.65 7.23 -1.41
C GLY A 206 -23.80 6.30 -1.80
N ALA A 207 -23.61 5.00 -1.60
CA ALA A 207 -24.64 3.98 -1.73
C ALA A 207 -24.72 3.13 -0.44
N ALA A 208 -25.78 2.34 -0.29
CA ALA A 208 -25.89 1.44 0.86
C ALA A 208 -24.70 0.46 0.90
N GLY A 209 -23.82 0.62 1.89
CA GLY A 209 -22.66 -0.24 2.11
C GLY A 209 -21.46 -0.05 1.17
N SER A 210 -21.49 0.94 0.26
CA SER A 210 -20.35 1.26 -0.61
C SER A 210 -20.34 2.73 -1.03
N VAL A 211 -19.21 3.19 -1.57
CA VAL A 211 -19.04 4.51 -2.16
C VAL A 211 -18.52 4.32 -3.57
N TYR A 212 -19.19 4.92 -4.54
CA TYR A 212 -18.71 5.02 -5.91
C TYR A 212 -17.88 6.28 -6.02
N SER A 213 -16.68 6.17 -6.57
CA SER A 213 -15.79 7.31 -6.82
C SER A 213 -15.48 7.38 -8.30
N SER A 214 -15.98 8.42 -8.95
CA SER A 214 -15.69 8.72 -10.35
C SER A 214 -14.46 9.63 -10.42
N TYR A 215 -13.43 9.14 -11.08
CA TYR A 215 -12.16 9.83 -11.25
C TYR A 215 -12.08 10.48 -12.62
N THR A 216 -11.39 11.61 -12.69
CA THR A 216 -10.90 12.20 -13.94
C THR A 216 -9.48 12.69 -13.71
N TYR A 217 -8.51 11.99 -14.30
CA TYR A 217 -7.10 12.37 -14.32
C TYR A 217 -6.85 13.21 -15.55
N THR A 218 -6.25 14.38 -15.35
CA THR A 218 -5.90 15.30 -16.44
C THR A 218 -4.40 15.58 -16.39
N THR A 219 -3.71 15.40 -17.51
CA THR A 219 -2.28 15.73 -17.63
C THR A 219 -1.95 16.19 -19.06
N THR A 220 -0.78 16.76 -19.23
CA THR A 220 -0.25 17.16 -20.54
C THR A 220 0.70 16.10 -21.07
N LYS A 221 0.48 15.63 -22.31
CA LYS A 221 1.35 14.70 -23.02
C LYS A 221 1.53 15.18 -24.47
N SER A 222 2.77 15.42 -24.89
CA SER A 222 3.09 15.89 -26.25
C SER A 222 2.32 17.14 -26.68
N ASP A 223 2.21 18.13 -25.78
CA ASP A 223 1.45 19.39 -25.94
C ASP A 223 -0.08 19.24 -26.01
N ASP A 224 -0.60 18.01 -25.96
CA ASP A 224 -2.03 17.74 -25.84
C ASP A 224 -2.45 17.50 -24.38
N LEU A 225 -3.72 17.79 -24.10
CA LEU A 225 -4.34 17.53 -22.81
C LEU A 225 -5.02 16.16 -22.84
N VAL A 226 -4.50 15.24 -22.02
CA VAL A 226 -5.05 13.89 -21.87
C VAL A 226 -5.95 13.86 -20.63
N LYS A 227 -7.19 13.39 -20.82
CA LYS A 227 -8.13 13.09 -19.74
C LYS A 227 -8.41 11.59 -19.68
N VAL A 228 -8.33 11.00 -18.50
CA VAL A 228 -8.64 9.60 -18.24
C VAL A 228 -9.73 9.53 -17.17
N SER A 229 -10.90 9.02 -17.52
CA SER A 229 -12.08 8.98 -16.65
C SER A 229 -12.57 7.55 -16.41
N PHE A 230 -12.91 7.22 -15.17
CA PHE A 230 -13.39 5.89 -14.77
C PHE A 230 -14.08 5.94 -13.42
N THR A 231 -14.78 4.88 -13.05
CA THR A 231 -15.47 4.77 -11.75
C THR A 231 -15.02 3.52 -11.02
N LEU A 232 -14.66 3.68 -9.74
CA LEU A 232 -14.35 2.58 -8.83
C LEU A 232 -15.39 2.51 -7.72
N GLN A 233 -15.69 1.29 -7.28
CA GLN A 233 -16.52 1.03 -6.12
C GLN A 233 -15.65 0.65 -4.93
N TYR A 234 -15.90 1.30 -3.80
CA TYR A 234 -15.25 1.03 -2.52
C TYR A 234 -16.29 0.56 -1.50
N PRO A 235 -16.17 -0.62 -0.90
CA PRO A 235 -17.07 -1.05 0.16
C PRO A 235 -16.85 -0.21 1.41
N ASN A 236 -17.89 -0.10 2.23
CA ASN A 236 -17.75 0.42 3.58
C ASN A 236 -17.04 -0.65 4.43
N CYS A 237 -15.76 -0.43 4.74
CA CYS A 237 -14.95 -1.40 5.46
C CYS A 237 -15.48 -1.72 6.87
N ILE A 238 -16.32 -0.85 7.44
CA ILE A 238 -16.95 -1.07 8.76
C ILE A 238 -18.00 -2.19 8.71
N ASN A 239 -18.46 -2.58 7.52
CA ASN A 239 -19.40 -3.69 7.35
C ASN A 239 -18.77 -5.08 7.51
N TYR A 240 -17.45 -5.17 7.63
CA TYR A 240 -16.73 -6.45 7.79
C TYR A 240 -16.33 -6.71 9.26
N ASP A 241 -15.94 -7.95 9.56
CA ASP A 241 -15.32 -8.27 10.84
C ASP A 241 -14.01 -7.50 11.06
N GLU A 242 -13.52 -7.44 12.30
CA GLU A 242 -12.37 -6.60 12.66
C GLU A 242 -11.11 -6.85 11.81
N ALA A 243 -10.83 -8.13 11.50
CA ALA A 243 -9.63 -8.49 10.74
C ALA A 243 -9.77 -8.11 9.26
N GLN A 244 -10.93 -8.40 8.66
CA GLN A 244 -11.26 -8.03 7.29
C GLN A 244 -11.36 -6.52 7.13
N SER A 245 -11.94 -5.82 8.10
CA SER A 245 -12.06 -4.36 8.12
C SER A 245 -10.69 -3.70 8.07
N LYS A 246 -9.74 -4.15 8.90
CA LYS A 246 -8.34 -3.67 8.86
C LYS A 246 -7.67 -3.92 7.52
N THR A 247 -7.90 -5.09 6.92
CA THR A 247 -7.34 -5.42 5.60
C THR A 247 -7.93 -4.53 4.50
N CYS A 248 -9.24 -4.31 4.51
CA CYS A 248 -9.96 -3.42 3.60
C CYS A 248 -9.46 -1.97 3.71
N ILE A 249 -9.35 -1.44 4.94
CA ILE A 249 -8.83 -0.09 5.18
C ILE A 249 -7.41 0.04 4.66
N ASN A 250 -6.55 -0.92 5.00
CA ASN A 250 -5.16 -0.90 4.56
C ASN A 250 -5.03 -0.96 3.04
N GLU A 251 -5.80 -1.82 2.36
CA GLU A 251 -5.79 -1.86 0.89
C GLU A 251 -6.22 -0.50 0.32
N ARG A 252 -7.30 0.10 0.83
CA ARG A 252 -7.78 1.41 0.37
C ARG A 252 -6.76 2.54 0.55
N GLU A 253 -5.96 2.50 1.61
CA GLU A 253 -4.93 3.51 1.90
C GLU A 253 -3.63 3.30 1.11
N THR A 254 -3.34 2.06 0.71
CA THR A 254 -2.06 1.69 0.08
C THR A 254 -2.17 1.35 -1.40
N PHE A 255 -3.39 1.18 -1.92
CA PHE A 255 -3.61 0.90 -3.33
C PHE A 255 -3.20 2.09 -4.20
N ASP A 256 -2.13 1.89 -4.98
CA ASP A 256 -1.54 2.90 -5.84
C ASP A 256 -2.26 2.98 -7.19
N LEU A 257 -3.42 3.64 -7.16
CA LEU A 257 -4.20 3.95 -8.35
C LEU A 257 -3.44 4.91 -9.28
N ASP A 258 -2.68 5.85 -8.71
CA ASP A 258 -2.00 6.91 -9.46
C ASP A 258 -1.00 6.32 -10.46
N SER A 259 -0.15 5.39 -10.01
CA SER A 259 0.80 4.68 -10.87
C SER A 259 0.12 3.86 -11.97
N THR A 260 -1.05 3.27 -11.68
CA THR A 260 -1.83 2.52 -12.68
C THR A 260 -2.30 3.45 -13.79
N ILE A 261 -2.86 4.61 -13.45
CA ILE A 261 -3.35 5.58 -14.44
C ILE A 261 -2.21 6.23 -15.21
N ASP A 262 -1.10 6.50 -14.55
CA ASP A 262 0.10 7.02 -15.20
C ASP A 262 0.58 6.08 -16.32
N ARG A 263 0.67 4.78 -16.06
CA ARG A 263 1.03 3.78 -17.08
C ARG A 263 0.02 3.73 -18.23
N ILE A 264 -1.29 3.84 -17.95
CA ILE A 264 -2.31 3.94 -19.01
C ILE A 264 -2.00 5.14 -19.89
N VAL A 265 -1.76 6.31 -19.30
CA VAL A 265 -1.43 7.54 -20.03
C VAL A 265 -0.17 7.39 -20.85
N GLN A 266 0.88 6.77 -20.33
CA GLN A 266 2.11 6.53 -21.07
C GLN A 266 1.90 5.66 -22.32
N THR A 267 0.98 4.70 -22.26
CA THR A 267 0.70 3.79 -23.39
C THR A 267 -0.16 4.39 -24.50
N ILE A 268 -0.77 5.56 -24.27
CA ILE A 268 -1.57 6.27 -25.29
C ILE A 268 -0.72 6.58 -26.52
N LYS A 269 -1.20 6.19 -27.69
CA LYS A 269 -0.62 6.48 -29.00
C LYS A 269 -1.48 7.45 -29.78
#